data_AF-A0A2H1YJ45-F1
#
_entry.id   AF-A0A2H1YJ45-F1
#
_cell.length_a   1.000
_cell.length_b   1.000
_cell.length_c   1.000
_cell.angle_alpha   90.00
_cell.angle_beta   90.00
_cell.angle_gamma   90.00
#
_symmetry.space_group_name_H-M   'P 1'
#
loop_
_entity.id
_entity.type
_entity.pdbx_description
1 polymer ?
#
loop_
_entity_poly.entity_id
_entity_poly.type
_entity_poly.pdbx_seq_one_letter_code
_entity_poly.pdbx_strand_id
1 'polypeptide(L)'
;MKNIKLSSKFSNLGLYASLLVLTIVIPTILNTVKNQGFNGKVIFGGIILFAMISFLTYLFMFVCSAEIKNNTLILKKQFRDPETYTFDKIEDITSFRLKTTKYTTVKMSKAPRNQGVEKYIIINSKSLFFKDKIDAEEKLKELKEISK
;
A
#
# COMPACT_ATOMS: atom_id res chain seq x y z
N MET A 1 5.48 16.65 21.09
CA MET A 1 4.38 16.50 20.09
C MET A 1 3.95 15.03 20.02
N LYS A 2 2.65 14.77 19.85
CA LYS A 2 2.07 13.41 19.86
C LYS A 2 2.49 12.62 18.62
N ASN A 3 2.73 11.31 18.77
CA ASN A 3 2.93 10.39 17.64
C ASN A 3 1.62 10.28 16.84
N ILE A 4 1.67 10.54 15.53
CA ILE A 4 0.49 10.49 14.66
C ILE A 4 0.69 9.37 13.64
N LYS A 5 -0.11 8.30 13.74
CA LYS A 5 -0.12 7.23 12.74
C LYS A 5 -0.98 7.65 11.55
N LEU A 6 -0.37 7.66 10.36
CA LEU A 6 -1.01 7.99 9.09
C LEU A 6 -1.53 6.75 8.36
N SER A 7 -0.97 5.56 8.60
CA SER A 7 -1.45 4.32 7.99
C SER A 7 -2.54 3.65 8.84
N SER A 8 -3.47 2.96 8.17
CA SER A 8 -4.46 2.14 8.86
C SER A 8 -3.78 1.01 9.66
N LYS A 9 -4.24 0.75 10.89
CA LYS A 9 -3.73 -0.33 11.76
C LYS A 9 -3.80 -1.71 11.10
N PHE A 10 -4.72 -1.89 10.16
CA PHE A 10 -4.99 -3.16 9.50
C PHE A 10 -4.46 -3.25 8.07
N SER A 11 -3.62 -2.30 7.64
CA SER A 11 -2.98 -2.34 6.31
C SER A 11 -2.26 -3.67 6.09
N ASN A 12 -1.53 -4.15 7.10
CA ASN A 12 -0.84 -5.43 7.05
C ASN A 12 -1.83 -6.61 7.05
N LEU A 13 -2.85 -6.57 7.92
CA LEU A 13 -3.87 -7.62 7.98
C LEU A 13 -4.56 -7.82 6.63
N GLY A 14 -4.94 -6.72 5.96
CA GLY A 14 -5.56 -6.78 4.64
C GLY A 14 -4.67 -7.46 3.60
N LEU A 15 -3.36 -7.14 3.58
CA LEU A 15 -2.39 -7.76 2.67
C LEU A 15 -2.23 -9.26 2.92
N TYR A 16 -2.08 -9.66 4.18
CA TYR A 16 -1.95 -11.09 4.53
C TYR A 16 -3.26 -11.86 4.32
N ALA A 17 -4.42 -11.25 4.58
CA ALA A 17 -5.71 -11.86 4.26
C ALA A 17 -5.88 -12.08 2.75
N SER A 18 -5.46 -11.11 1.92
CA SER A 18 -5.48 -11.31 0.46
C SER A 18 -4.54 -12.41 -0.02
N LEU A 19 -3.42 -12.65 0.67
CA LEU A 19 -2.53 -13.77 0.37
C LEU A 19 -3.21 -15.12 0.67
N LEU A 20 -3.93 -15.23 1.80
CA LEU A 20 -4.70 -16.42 2.13
C LEU A 20 -5.76 -16.74 1.07
N VAL A 21 -6.46 -15.73 0.55
CA VAL A 21 -7.43 -15.93 -0.54
C VAL A 21 -6.77 -16.60 -1.76
N LEU A 22 -5.57 -16.15 -2.16
CA LEU A 22 -4.85 -16.78 -3.28
C LEU A 22 -4.51 -18.24 -3.00
N THR A 23 -4.12 -18.58 -1.77
CA THR A 23 -3.81 -19.99 -1.41
C THR A 23 -5.03 -20.92 -1.51
N ILE A 24 -6.24 -20.40 -1.35
CA ILE A 24 -7.50 -21.17 -1.49
C ILE A 24 -7.94 -21.25 -2.96
N VAL A 25 -7.74 -20.17 -3.72
CA VAL A 25 -8.19 -20.06 -5.12
C VAL A 25 -7.34 -20.94 -6.04
N ILE A 26 -6.02 -21.01 -5.84
CA ILE A 26 -5.10 -21.77 -6.71
C ILE A 26 -5.50 -23.26 -6.84
N PRO A 27 -5.72 -24.02 -5.74
CA PRO A 27 -6.18 -25.41 -5.83
C PRO A 27 -7.49 -25.58 -6.59
N THR A 28 -8.42 -24.64 -6.42
CA THR A 28 -9.72 -24.65 -7.10
C THR A 28 -9.56 -24.53 -8.61
N ILE A 29 -8.66 -23.65 -9.05
CA ILE A 29 -8.32 -23.50 -10.47
C ILE A 29 -7.64 -24.77 -10.99
N LEU A 30 -6.65 -25.31 -10.28
CA LEU A 30 -5.94 -26.54 -10.69
C LEU A 30 -6.90 -27.74 -10.81
N ASN A 31 -7.83 -27.90 -9.87
CA ASN A 31 -8.85 -28.94 -9.95
C ASN A 31 -9.79 -28.72 -11.15
N THR A 32 -10.13 -27.47 -11.47
CA THR A 32 -10.91 -27.14 -12.65
C THR A 32 -10.18 -27.51 -13.94
N VAL A 33 -8.88 -27.22 -14.03
CA VAL A 33 -8.05 -27.62 -15.19
C VAL A 33 -7.99 -29.14 -15.32
N LYS A 34 -7.82 -29.85 -14.19
CA LYS A 34 -7.80 -31.32 -14.17
C LYS A 34 -9.11 -31.92 -14.70
N ASN A 35 -10.26 -31.34 -14.34
CA ASN A 35 -11.58 -31.90 -14.66
C ASN A 35 -12.12 -31.46 -16.03
N GLN A 36 -11.82 -30.22 -16.46
CA GLN A 36 -12.40 -29.61 -17.67
C GLN A 36 -11.39 -29.43 -18.81
N GLY A 37 -10.12 -29.80 -18.57
CA GLY A 37 -9.02 -29.57 -19.50
C GLY A 37 -8.67 -28.11 -19.67
N PHE A 38 -7.77 -27.83 -20.63
CA PHE A 38 -7.35 -26.48 -20.94
C PHE A 38 -8.33 -25.85 -21.95
N ASN A 39 -9.16 -24.93 -21.48
CA ASN A 39 -10.17 -24.26 -22.29
C ASN A 39 -10.13 -22.73 -22.10
N GLY A 40 -10.90 -21.98 -22.90
CA GLY A 40 -10.92 -20.52 -22.85
C GLY A 40 -11.30 -19.94 -21.47
N LYS A 41 -12.15 -20.63 -20.70
CA LYS A 41 -12.52 -20.20 -19.33
C LYS A 41 -11.34 -20.32 -18.37
N VAL A 42 -10.58 -21.42 -18.47
CA VAL A 42 -9.36 -21.63 -17.69
C VAL A 42 -8.31 -20.58 -18.03
N ILE A 43 -8.11 -20.27 -19.32
CA ILE A 43 -7.17 -19.24 -19.76
C ILE A 43 -7.57 -17.87 -19.19
N PHE A 44 -8.84 -17.49 -19.35
CA PHE A 44 -9.36 -16.23 -18.82
C PHE A 44 -9.21 -16.13 -17.29
N GLY A 45 -9.55 -17.19 -16.57
CA GLY A 45 -9.34 -17.28 -15.12
C GLY A 45 -7.87 -17.16 -14.72
N GLY A 46 -6.97 -17.77 -15.50
CA GLY A 46 -5.52 -17.66 -15.31
C GLY A 46 -5.01 -16.22 -15.48
N ILE A 47 -5.50 -15.49 -16.48
CA ILE A 47 -5.16 -14.07 -16.70
C ILE A 47 -5.61 -13.22 -15.50
N ILE A 48 -6.84 -13.42 -15.02
CA ILE A 48 -7.35 -12.71 -13.83
C ILE A 48 -6.47 -13.02 -12.61
N LEU A 49 -6.14 -14.29 -12.39
CA LEU A 49 -5.28 -14.69 -11.28
C LEU A 49 -3.90 -14.05 -11.37
N PHE A 50 -3.29 -14.04 -12.56
CA PHE A 50 -2.00 -13.40 -12.80
C PHE A 50 -2.05 -11.89 -12.51
N ALA A 51 -3.11 -11.21 -12.94
CA ALA A 51 -3.32 -9.79 -12.64
C ALA A 51 -3.46 -9.55 -11.13
N MET A 52 -4.21 -10.42 -10.42
CA MET A 52 -4.36 -10.34 -8.96
C MET A 52 -3.02 -10.55 -8.24
N ILE A 53 -2.24 -11.55 -8.63
CA ILE A 53 -0.90 -11.81 -8.05
C ILE A 53 0.01 -10.61 -8.30
N SER A 54 0.03 -10.08 -9.53
CA SER A 54 0.85 -8.92 -9.90
C SER A 54 0.49 -7.69 -9.06
N PHE A 55 -0.81 -7.42 -8.90
CA PHE A 55 -1.30 -6.34 -8.06
C PHE A 55 -0.93 -6.55 -6.59
N LEU A 56 -1.05 -7.76 -6.06
CA LEU A 56 -0.71 -8.06 -4.67
C LEU A 56 0.79 -7.91 -4.41
N THR A 57 1.64 -8.42 -5.30
CA THR A 57 3.10 -8.25 -5.23
C THR A 57 3.46 -6.77 -5.23
N TYR A 58 2.84 -5.98 -6.10
CA TYR A 58 3.01 -4.52 -6.12
C TYR A 58 2.64 -3.89 -4.77
N LEU A 59 1.52 -4.29 -4.16
CA LEU A 59 1.14 -3.80 -2.84
C LEU A 59 2.15 -4.21 -1.75
N PHE A 60 2.60 -5.46 -1.72
CA PHE A 60 3.61 -5.90 -0.74
C PHE A 60 4.94 -5.15 -0.85
N MET A 61 5.33 -4.76 -2.07
CA MET A 61 6.57 -4.00 -2.30
C MET A 61 6.50 -2.55 -1.82
N PHE A 62 5.33 -1.91 -1.95
CA PHE A 62 5.22 -0.45 -1.76
C PHE A 62 4.37 -0.01 -0.57
N VAL A 63 3.44 -0.85 -0.08
CA VAL A 63 2.63 -0.50 1.08
C VAL A 63 3.50 -0.38 2.32
N CYS A 64 3.30 0.71 3.06
CA CYS A 64 4.07 1.00 4.25
C CYS A 64 3.19 1.37 5.44
N SER A 65 3.73 1.16 6.64
CA SER A 65 3.29 1.88 7.83
C SER A 65 3.90 3.28 7.81
N ALA A 66 3.08 4.30 8.07
CA ALA A 66 3.50 5.70 8.08
C ALA A 66 3.13 6.35 9.41
N GLU A 67 4.12 6.99 10.05
CA GLU A 67 3.98 7.62 11.36
C GLU A 67 4.75 8.95 11.38
N ILE A 68 4.19 9.97 12.02
CA ILE A 68 4.86 11.24 12.27
C ILE A 68 5.34 11.25 13.71
N LYS A 69 6.66 11.39 13.89
CA LYS A 69 7.31 11.45 15.19
C LYS A 69 8.40 12.52 15.17
N ASN A 70 8.46 13.36 16.19
CA ASN A 70 9.51 14.38 16.35
C ASN A 70 9.74 15.26 15.09
N ASN A 71 8.65 15.71 14.46
CA ASN A 71 8.70 16.53 13.23
C ASN A 71 9.36 15.85 12.02
N THR A 72 9.35 14.51 12.01
CA THR A 72 9.81 13.69 10.89
C THR A 72 8.75 12.67 10.51
N LEU A 73 8.77 12.25 9.26
CA LEU A 73 7.94 11.20 8.69
C LEU A 73 8.71 9.89 8.68
N ILE A 74 8.24 8.90 9.43
CA ILE A 74 8.79 7.55 9.48
C ILE A 74 7.94 6.66 8.58
N LEU A 75 8.57 6.03 7.59
CA LEU A 75 7.93 5.14 6.62
C LEU A 75 8.59 3.76 6.68
N LYS A 76 7.79 2.72 6.94
CA LYS A 76 8.27 1.33 7.03
C LYS A 76 7.52 0.43 6.06
N LYS A 77 8.20 -0.12 5.05
CA LYS A 77 7.67 -1.18 4.17
C LYS A 77 7.68 -2.54 4.88
N GLN A 78 6.98 -3.54 4.33
CA GLN A 78 6.84 -4.84 5.00
C GLN A 78 8.18 -5.53 5.29
N PHE A 79 9.11 -5.51 4.34
CA PHE A 79 10.38 -6.25 4.39
C PHE A 79 11.61 -5.35 4.33
N ARG A 80 11.46 -4.06 4.69
CA ARG A 80 12.58 -3.12 4.76
C ARG A 80 12.60 -2.43 6.11
N ASP A 81 13.77 -1.96 6.47
CA ASP A 81 13.94 -1.14 7.64
C ASP A 81 13.13 0.16 7.53
N PRO A 82 12.66 0.72 8.66
CA PRO A 82 12.02 2.01 8.67
C PRO A 82 12.98 3.08 8.20
N GLU A 83 12.54 3.92 7.27
CA GLU A 83 13.28 5.09 6.83
C GLU A 83 12.63 6.35 7.39
N THR A 84 13.46 7.32 7.77
CA THR A 84 13.03 8.58 8.38
C THR A 84 13.33 9.73 7.44
N TYR A 85 12.31 10.55 7.20
CA TYR A 85 12.36 11.66 6.27
C TYR A 85 11.93 12.96 6.95
N THR A 86 12.57 14.04 6.54
CA THR A 86 12.09 15.40 6.76
C THR A 86 11.04 15.74 5.70
N PHE A 87 10.11 16.65 6.00
CA PHE A 87 8.95 16.93 5.13
C PHE A 87 9.33 17.63 3.82
N ASP A 88 10.47 18.32 3.76
CA ASP A 88 11.03 18.94 2.55
C ASP A 88 11.40 17.91 1.47
N LYS A 89 11.54 16.64 1.85
CA LYS A 89 11.85 15.54 0.93
C LYS A 89 10.62 14.96 0.24
N ILE A 90 9.42 15.48 0.50
CA ILE A 90 8.19 15.03 -0.15
C ILE A 90 8.13 15.62 -1.57
N GLU A 91 8.38 14.80 -2.59
CA GLU A 91 8.37 15.25 -3.99
C GLU A 91 6.96 15.28 -4.58
N ASP A 92 6.19 14.21 -4.39
CA ASP A 92 4.89 14.03 -5.03
C ASP A 92 3.93 13.26 -4.11
N ILE A 93 2.65 13.65 -4.15
CA ILE A 93 1.57 13.05 -3.37
C ILE A 93 0.40 12.84 -4.34
N THR A 94 0.05 11.59 -4.59
CA THR A 94 -1.12 11.22 -5.38
C THR A 94 -1.99 10.27 -4.56
N SER A 95 -3.29 10.27 -4.80
CA SER A 95 -4.17 9.32 -4.13
C SER A 95 -5.23 8.79 -5.09
N PHE A 96 -5.71 7.59 -4.80
CA PHE A 96 -6.93 7.07 -5.40
C PHE A 96 -7.77 6.39 -4.33
N ARG A 97 -9.08 6.32 -4.57
CA ARG A 97 -10.02 5.68 -3.65
C ARG A 97 -10.65 4.47 -4.33
N LEU A 98 -10.59 3.33 -3.66
CA LEU A 98 -11.33 2.14 -4.02
C LEU A 98 -12.34 1.84 -2.90
N LYS A 99 -13.62 2.04 -3.20
CA LYS A 99 -14.72 1.96 -2.22
C LYS A 99 -14.43 2.85 -0.99
N THR A 100 -14.29 2.26 0.18
CA THR A 100 -14.03 2.94 1.46
C THR A 100 -12.54 3.11 1.77
N THR A 101 -11.67 2.58 0.93
CA THR A 101 -10.21 2.57 1.17
C THR A 101 -9.51 3.53 0.22
N LYS A 102 -8.76 4.46 0.80
CA LYS A 102 -7.92 5.43 0.09
C LYS A 102 -6.48 4.91 0.10
N TYR A 103 -5.86 4.94 -1.06
CA TYR A 103 -4.47 4.58 -1.28
C TYR A 103 -3.73 5.85 -1.64
N THR A 104 -2.93 6.36 -0.72
CA THR A 104 -2.12 7.56 -0.91
C THR A 104 -0.71 7.14 -1.26
N THR A 105 -0.27 7.43 -2.47
CA THR A 105 1.12 7.27 -2.90
C THR A 105 1.90 8.52 -2.53
N VAL A 106 3.00 8.34 -1.81
CA VAL A 106 3.97 9.41 -1.54
C VAL A 106 5.33 9.03 -2.13
N LYS A 107 5.95 9.98 -2.82
CA LYS A 107 7.31 9.85 -3.35
C LYS A 107 8.24 10.71 -2.51
N MET A 108 9.28 10.09 -1.98
CA MET A 108 10.29 10.73 -1.13
C MET A 108 11.63 10.77 -1.83
N SER A 109 12.31 11.92 -1.76
CA SER A 109 13.69 12.05 -2.23
C SER A 109 14.64 11.35 -1.24
N LYS A 110 15.47 10.42 -1.72
CA LYS A 110 16.53 9.85 -0.87
C LYS A 110 17.61 10.90 -0.59
N ALA A 111 18.23 10.82 0.58
CA ALA A 111 19.40 11.64 0.89
C ALA A 111 20.69 10.85 0.62
N PRO A 112 21.67 11.42 -0.12
CA PRO A 112 21.64 12.73 -0.78
C PRO A 112 20.67 12.74 -1.96
N ARG A 113 20.11 13.92 -2.32
CA ARG A 113 19.07 14.15 -3.36
C ARG A 113 19.31 13.49 -4.73
N ASN A 114 20.54 13.04 -4.99
CA ASN A 114 20.96 12.41 -6.25
C ASN A 114 20.80 10.87 -6.26
N GLN A 115 20.31 10.25 -5.18
CA GLN A 115 20.11 8.79 -5.09
C GLN A 115 18.72 8.31 -5.56
N GLY A 116 17.91 9.22 -6.12
CA GLY A 116 16.61 8.90 -6.68
C GLY A 116 15.45 8.96 -5.70
N VAL A 117 14.29 8.53 -6.20
CA VAL A 117 12.99 8.72 -5.55
C VAL A 117 12.47 7.38 -5.05
N GLU A 118 12.11 7.32 -3.77
CA GLU A 118 11.45 6.14 -3.21
C GLU A 118 9.94 6.32 -3.10
N LYS A 119 9.23 5.31 -3.60
CA LYS A 119 7.77 5.25 -3.59
C LYS A 119 7.25 4.50 -2.36
N TYR A 120 6.21 5.04 -1.75
CA TYR A 120 5.48 4.44 -0.64
C TYR A 120 3.97 4.55 -0.88
N ILE A 121 3.21 3.56 -0.43
CA ILE A 121 1.75 3.56 -0.47
C ILE A 121 1.22 3.48 0.97
N ILE A 122 0.48 4.49 1.36
CA ILE A 122 -0.21 4.57 2.65
C ILE A 122 -1.67 4.21 2.41
N ILE A 123 -2.16 3.21 3.14
CA ILE A 123 -3.55 2.78 3.06
C ILE A 123 -4.31 3.39 4.23
N ASN A 124 -5.41 4.09 3.93
CA ASN A 124 -6.39 4.58 4.90
C ASN A 124 -7.75 3.97 4.58
N SER A 125 -8.44 3.40 5.57
CA SER A 125 -9.79 2.85 5.38
C SER A 125 -10.79 3.57 6.27
N LYS A 126 -11.88 4.04 5.65
CA LYS A 126 -13.06 4.61 6.32
C LYS A 126 -14.23 3.63 6.17
N SER A 127 -14.12 2.46 6.79
CA SER A 127 -15.21 1.45 6.81
C SER A 127 -16.02 1.56 8.11
N LEU A 128 -17.23 0.99 8.14
CA LEU A 128 -18.09 0.94 9.33
C LEU A 128 -17.37 0.37 10.57
N PHE A 129 -16.38 -0.52 10.35
CA PHE A 129 -15.55 -1.11 11.41
C PHE A 129 -14.26 -0.32 11.68
N PHE A 130 -13.92 0.67 10.84
CA PHE A 130 -12.62 1.33 10.80
C PHE A 130 -12.77 2.83 10.53
N LYS A 131 -12.72 3.65 11.58
CA LYS A 131 -12.63 5.11 11.46
C LYS A 131 -11.18 5.55 11.61
N ASP A 132 -10.40 5.42 10.53
CA ASP A 132 -9.14 6.17 10.45
C ASP A 132 -9.49 7.67 10.52
N LYS A 133 -9.10 8.33 11.61
CA LYS A 133 -9.45 9.73 11.89
C LYS A 133 -8.69 10.73 11.01
N ILE A 134 -7.64 10.28 10.32
CA ILE A 134 -6.67 11.15 9.65
C ILE A 134 -6.60 10.74 8.19
N ASP A 135 -6.82 11.69 7.27
CA ASP A 135 -6.58 11.51 5.85
C ASP A 135 -5.08 11.75 5.57
N ALA A 136 -4.35 10.70 5.19
CA ALA A 136 -2.90 10.83 4.98
C ALA A 136 -2.55 11.76 3.82
N GLU A 137 -3.39 11.88 2.79
CA GLU A 137 -3.10 12.79 1.68
C GLU A 137 -3.15 14.24 2.13
N GLU A 138 -4.24 14.63 2.80
CA GLU A 138 -4.41 15.99 3.33
C GLU A 138 -3.29 16.32 4.31
N LYS A 139 -2.97 15.39 5.22
CA LYS A 139 -1.94 15.63 6.22
C LYS A 139 -0.54 15.75 5.61
N LEU A 140 -0.21 14.95 4.59
CA LEU A 140 1.08 15.06 3.91
C LEU A 140 1.20 16.35 3.08
N LYS A 141 0.10 16.80 2.47
CA LYS A 141 0.06 18.08 1.74
C LYS A 141 0.31 19.26 2.68
N GLU A 142 -0.38 19.29 3.82
CA GLU A 142 -0.17 20.30 4.88
C GLU A 142 1.30 20.33 5.34
N LEU A 143 1.90 19.16 5.62
CA LEU A 143 3.28 19.08 6.10
C LEU A 143 4.30 19.52 5.03
N LYS A 144 4.04 19.22 3.76
CA LYS A 144 4.89 19.67 2.65
C LYS A 144 4.86 21.18 2.46
N GLU A 145 3.71 21.82 2.68
CA GLU A 145 3.57 23.27 2.60
C GLU A 145 4.28 23.98 3.74
N ILE A 146 4.20 23.46 4.97
CA ILE A 146 4.87 24.04 6.15
C ILE A 146 6.40 23.95 6.06
N SER A 147 6.93 22.97 5.31
CA SER A 147 8.37 22.76 5.17
C SER A 147 9.03 23.52 4.03
N LYS A 148 8.25 24.26 3.22
CA LYS A 148 8.77 25.19 2.21
C LYS A 148 9.11 26.52 2.84
#